data_AF-A0A961FSB4-F1
#
_entry.id   AF-A0A961FSB4-F1
#
_cell.length_a   1.000
_cell.length_b   1.000
_cell.length_c   1.000
_cell.angle_alpha   90.00
_cell.angle_beta   90.00
_cell.angle_gamma   90.00
#
_symmetry.space_group_name_H-M   'P 1'
#
loop_
_entity.id
_entity.type
_entity.pdbx_description
1 polymer ?
#
loop_
_entity_poly.entity_id
_entity_poly.type
_entity_poly.pdbx_seq_one_letter_code
_entity_poly.pdbx_strand_id
1 'polypeptide(L)'
;MGMIHTHTCTSCGYSEQVSGGPDSGIDIGTDTYACSACQLIQDRTTWVEVRTDYGDYQGEPYIREPRIRCRKCQRKGAMKPWRSGDPCPRCGAPMPIDPKGINVLWD
;
A
#
# COMPACT_ATOMS: atom_id res chain seq x y z
N MET A 1 3.41 -3.71 -13.61
CA MET A 1 3.38 -2.24 -13.76
C MET A 1 2.39 -1.76 -12.73
N GLY A 2 2.76 -0.78 -11.91
CA GLY A 2 1.85 -0.29 -10.89
C GLY A 2 1.37 1.12 -11.13
N MET A 3 0.45 1.54 -10.28
CA MET A 3 -0.22 2.81 -10.40
C MET A 3 -0.27 3.45 -9.02
N ILE A 4 0.17 4.70 -8.93
CA ILE A 4 0.03 5.50 -7.71
C ILE A 4 -1.06 6.52 -7.94
N HIS A 5 -2.00 6.58 -7.00
CA HIS A 5 -3.09 7.52 -6.98
C HIS A 5 -2.90 8.53 -5.86
N THR A 6 -3.26 9.79 -6.13
CA THR A 6 -3.43 10.78 -5.06
C THR A 6 -4.84 10.63 -4.51
N HIS A 7 -4.94 10.36 -3.22
CA HIS A 7 -6.20 10.33 -2.49
C HIS A 7 -6.28 11.56 -1.59
N THR A 8 -7.31 12.37 -1.75
CA THR A 8 -7.48 13.61 -0.97
C THR A 8 -8.85 13.62 -0.31
N CYS A 9 -8.86 13.76 1.02
CA CYS A 9 -10.08 13.92 1.79
C CYS A 9 -10.60 15.36 1.66
N THR A 10 -11.81 15.51 1.15
CA THR A 10 -12.46 16.81 0.96
C THR A 10 -12.88 17.49 2.26
N SER A 11 -12.97 16.74 3.37
CA SER A 11 -13.41 17.27 4.66
C SER A 11 -12.27 17.81 5.52
N CYS A 12 -11.16 17.07 5.65
CA CYS A 12 -10.04 17.46 6.52
C CYS A 12 -8.77 17.88 5.76
N GLY A 13 -8.79 17.85 4.43
CA GLY A 13 -7.65 18.21 3.57
C GLY A 13 -6.48 17.21 3.60
N TYR A 14 -6.65 16.07 4.28
CA TYR A 14 -5.64 15.02 4.30
C TYR A 14 -5.43 14.44 2.90
N SER A 15 -4.18 14.31 2.48
CA SER A 15 -3.83 13.76 1.17
C SER A 15 -2.66 12.80 1.29
N GLU A 16 -2.70 11.70 0.53
CA GLU A 16 -1.57 10.77 0.37
C GLU A 16 -1.51 10.18 -1.03
N GLN A 17 -0.32 9.73 -1.40
CA GLN A 17 -0.07 8.99 -2.62
C GLN A 17 0.15 7.52 -2.31
N VAL A 18 -0.76 6.68 -2.79
CA VAL A 18 -0.74 5.22 -2.58
C VAL A 18 -1.33 4.50 -3.77
N SER A 19 -1.07 3.20 -3.90
CA SER A 19 -1.71 2.36 -4.92
C SER A 19 -3.23 2.26 -4.73
N GLY A 20 -3.72 2.48 -3.51
CA GLY A 20 -5.15 2.45 -3.19
C GLY A 20 -5.75 1.04 -3.23
N GLY A 21 -4.94 0.00 -3.03
CA GLY A 21 -5.32 -1.40 -3.10
C GLY A 21 -4.13 -2.31 -3.44
N PRO A 22 -4.40 -3.56 -3.85
CA PRO A 22 -3.37 -4.45 -4.36
C PRO A 22 -2.73 -3.93 -5.64
N ASP A 23 -1.41 -3.96 -5.69
CA ASP A 23 -0.59 -3.54 -6.82
C ASP A 23 0.66 -4.44 -6.95
N SER A 24 1.25 -4.53 -8.15
CA SER A 24 2.41 -5.37 -8.40
C SER A 24 3.39 -4.83 -9.46
N GLY A 25 4.67 -4.93 -9.11
CA GLY A 25 5.82 -4.78 -10.01
C GLY A 25 6.23 -6.13 -10.62
N ILE A 26 7.48 -6.19 -11.12
CA ILE A 26 8.05 -7.43 -11.70
C ILE A 26 8.14 -8.53 -10.64
N ASP A 27 8.70 -8.20 -9.47
CA ASP A 27 9.01 -9.17 -8.42
C ASP A 27 8.40 -8.81 -7.05
N ILE A 28 7.54 -7.79 -6.97
CA ILE A 28 7.05 -7.25 -5.69
C ILE A 28 5.54 -7.01 -5.76
N GLY A 29 4.81 -7.47 -4.74
CA GLY A 29 3.43 -7.08 -4.50
C GLY A 29 3.29 -6.16 -3.32
N THR A 30 2.40 -5.18 -3.44
CA THR A 30 2.08 -4.23 -2.38
C THR A 30 0.57 -4.15 -2.17
N ASP A 31 0.16 -3.98 -0.92
CA ASP A 31 -1.20 -3.57 -0.57
C ASP A 31 -1.16 -2.25 0.20
N THR A 32 -2.23 -1.47 0.07
CA THR A 32 -2.43 -0.24 0.84
C THR A 32 -3.04 -0.52 2.22
N TYR A 33 -2.50 0.14 3.25
CA TYR A 33 -2.97 0.00 4.64
C TYR A 33 -3.12 1.35 5.33
N ALA A 34 -4.11 1.47 6.21
CA ALA A 34 -4.29 2.57 7.13
C ALA A 34 -3.80 2.21 8.54
N CYS A 35 -3.01 3.10 9.15
CA CYS A 35 -2.60 2.97 10.55
C CYS A 35 -3.67 3.54 11.47
N SER A 36 -4.27 2.73 12.33
CA SER A 36 -5.26 3.17 13.32
C SER A 36 -4.68 4.09 14.41
N ALA A 37 -3.38 4.02 14.67
CA ALA A 37 -2.73 4.86 15.68
C ALA A 37 -2.36 6.25 15.16
N CYS A 38 -1.92 6.32 13.91
CA CYS A 38 -1.27 7.50 13.34
C CYS A 38 -2.05 8.09 12.16
N GLN A 39 -3.15 7.43 11.81
CA GLN A 39 -4.12 7.82 10.77
C GLN A 39 -3.46 8.13 9.42
N LEU A 40 -2.41 7.34 9.11
CA LEU A 40 -1.63 7.40 7.89
C LEU A 40 -1.99 6.23 6.98
N ILE A 41 -2.27 6.50 5.72
CA ILE A 41 -2.42 5.51 4.65
C ILE A 41 -1.05 5.33 3.98
N GLN A 42 -0.64 4.10 3.72
CA GLN A 42 0.65 3.80 3.11
C GLN A 42 0.66 2.42 2.43
N ASP A 43 1.48 2.28 1.39
CA ASP A 43 1.72 0.98 0.76
C ASP A 43 2.75 0.15 1.49
N ARG A 44 2.46 -1.15 1.53
CA ARG A 44 3.25 -2.16 2.22
C ARG A 44 3.44 -3.35 1.30
N THR A 45 4.69 -3.74 1.14
CA THR A 45 5.06 -5.00 0.49
C THR A 45 4.38 -6.16 1.20
N THR A 46 3.60 -6.95 0.45
CA THR A 46 2.89 -8.14 0.92
C THR A 46 3.59 -9.41 0.48
N TRP A 47 4.25 -9.40 -0.68
CA TRP A 47 5.09 -10.49 -1.17
C TRP A 47 6.25 -9.96 -2.00
N VAL A 48 7.31 -10.76 -2.09
CA VAL A 48 8.47 -10.53 -2.97
C VAL A 48 8.83 -11.88 -3.61
N GLU A 49 8.91 -11.91 -4.93
CA GLU A 49 9.53 -13.00 -5.70
C GLU A 49 11.04 -12.75 -5.70
N VAL A 50 11.83 -13.71 -5.21
CA VAL A 50 13.29 -13.56 -5.18
C VAL A 50 13.86 -14.41 -6.30
N ARG A 51 14.15 -13.83 -7.46
CA ARG A 51 14.81 -14.59 -8.53
C ARG A 51 16.27 -14.78 -8.20
N THR A 52 16.70 -16.02 -7.96
CA THR A 52 18.12 -16.34 -7.89
C THR A 52 18.69 -16.44 -9.31
N ASP A 53 19.90 -15.92 -9.47
CA ASP A 53 20.74 -15.86 -10.68
C ASP A 53 21.12 -17.23 -11.27
N TYR A 54 20.77 -18.33 -10.59
CA TYR A 54 20.86 -19.69 -11.06
C TYR A 54 19.45 -20.20 -11.36
N GLY A 55 19.20 -20.52 -12.63
CA GLY A 55 17.88 -20.79 -13.21
C GLY A 55 16.99 -21.76 -12.43
N ASP A 56 15.69 -21.62 -12.70
CA ASP A 56 14.56 -22.38 -12.19
C ASP A 56 14.30 -22.26 -10.69
N TYR A 57 13.52 -21.25 -10.34
CA TYR A 57 12.91 -21.12 -9.02
C TYR A 57 11.90 -22.27 -8.83
N GLN A 58 12.27 -23.28 -8.04
CA GLN A 58 11.37 -24.35 -7.56
C GLN A 58 10.81 -24.07 -6.14
N GLY A 59 10.81 -22.81 -5.70
CA GLY A 59 10.28 -22.41 -4.40
C GLY A 59 8.90 -21.76 -4.52
N GLU A 60 7.97 -22.13 -3.64
CA GLU A 60 6.75 -21.35 -3.42
C GLU A 60 7.12 -19.88 -3.13
N PRO A 61 6.35 -18.89 -3.62
CA PRO A 61 6.59 -17.49 -3.33
C PRO A 61 6.73 -17.29 -1.82
N TYR A 62 7.84 -16.68 -1.40
CA TYR A 62 8.09 -16.45 0.02
C TYR A 62 7.18 -15.32 0.50
N ILE A 63 5.96 -15.68 0.87
CA ILE A 63 5.02 -14.78 1.56
C ILE A 63 5.54 -14.61 2.98
N ARG A 64 6.50 -13.70 3.15
CA ARG A 64 6.78 -13.18 4.48
C ARG A 64 5.54 -12.40 4.86
N GLU A 65 4.62 -12.99 5.65
CA GLU A 65 3.58 -12.22 6.32
C GLU A 65 4.30 -11.04 6.95
N PRO A 66 4.19 -9.83 6.37
CA PRO A 66 5.03 -8.78 6.85
C PRO A 66 4.51 -8.53 8.24
N ARG A 67 5.41 -8.44 9.22
CA ARG A 67 5.04 -7.84 10.50
C ARG A 67 4.78 -6.37 10.20
N ILE A 68 3.64 -6.06 9.59
CA ILE A 68 3.34 -4.76 8.98
C ILE A 68 3.29 -3.77 10.13
N ARG A 69 4.33 -2.96 10.22
CA ARG A 69 4.44 -1.83 11.12
C ARG A 69 4.17 -0.57 10.32
N CYS A 70 3.55 0.41 10.96
CA CYS A 70 3.44 1.74 10.39
C CYS A 70 4.84 2.34 10.19
N ARG A 71 5.18 2.84 8.99
CA ARG A 71 6.48 3.50 8.73
C ARG A 71 6.70 4.70 9.63
N LYS A 72 5.64 5.44 9.96
CA LYS A 72 5.70 6.65 10.78
C LYS A 72 5.91 6.36 12.27
N CYS A 73 5.13 5.46 12.85
CA CYS A 73 5.09 5.27 14.30
C CYS A 73 5.48 3.87 14.80
N GLN A 74 5.85 2.96 13.90
CA GLN A 74 6.43 1.64 14.18
C GLN A 74 5.57 0.69 15.05
N ARG A 75 4.33 1.09 15.36
CA ARG A 75 3.38 0.32 16.16
C ARG A 75 2.99 -0.96 15.43
N LYS A 76 3.21 -2.10 16.09
CA LYS A 76 2.81 -3.42 15.60
C LYS A 76 1.29 -3.58 15.73
N GLY A 77 0.64 -4.20 14.74
CA GLY A 77 -0.79 -4.52 14.79
C GLY A 77 -1.74 -3.31 14.64
N ALA A 78 -1.21 -2.11 14.40
CA ALA A 78 -2.01 -0.91 14.17
C ALA A 78 -2.40 -0.74 12.69
N MET A 79 -1.98 -1.63 11.81
CA MET A 79 -2.14 -1.52 10.36
C MET A 79 -3.36 -2.34 9.94
N LYS A 80 -4.30 -1.70 9.26
CA LYS A 80 -5.52 -2.32 8.73
C LYS A 80 -5.54 -2.14 7.21
N PRO A 81 -5.99 -3.14 6.42
CA PRO A 81 -6.16 -2.96 4.98
C PRO A 81 -7.00 -1.71 4.69
N TRP A 82 -6.64 -0.99 3.65
CA TRP A 82 -7.37 0.19 3.19
C TRP A 82 -7.43 0.16 1.66
N ARG A 83 -8.61 0.38 1.10
CA ARG A 83 -8.87 0.35 -0.34
C ARG A 83 -9.39 1.69 -0.80
N SER A 84 -9.18 1.97 -2.07
CA SER A 84 -9.81 3.08 -2.75
C SER A 84 -11.33 3.08 -2.52
N GLY A 85 -11.87 4.18 -2.02
CA GLY A 85 -13.28 4.30 -1.63
C GLY A 85 -13.54 4.11 -0.14
N ASP A 86 -12.58 3.55 0.61
CA ASP A 86 -12.66 3.50 2.07
C ASP A 86 -12.63 4.92 2.67
N PRO A 87 -13.24 5.11 3.85
CA PRO A 87 -13.28 6.41 4.51
C PRO A 87 -11.88 6.89 4.92
N CYS A 88 -11.75 8.21 5.05
CA CYS A 88 -10.55 8.86 5.54
C CYS A 88 -10.24 8.38 6.97
N PRO A 89 -9.01 7.89 7.27
CA PRO A 89 -8.66 7.42 8.60
C PRO A 89 -8.57 8.53 9.65
N ARG A 90 -8.56 9.81 9.24
CA ARG A 90 -8.51 10.96 10.15
C ARG A 90 -9.88 11.41 10.62
N CYS A 91 -10.85 11.51 9.70
CA CYS A 91 -12.16 12.11 9.99
C CYS A 91 -13.37 11.26 9.57
N GLY A 92 -13.16 10.11 8.92
CA GLY A 92 -14.23 9.21 8.48
C GLY A 92 -14.98 9.66 7.20
N ALA A 93 -14.71 10.85 6.67
CA ALA A 93 -15.33 11.32 5.44
C ALA A 93 -14.85 10.54 4.20
N PRO A 94 -15.62 10.51 3.10
CA PRO A 94 -15.19 9.91 1.84
C PRO A 94 -13.84 10.47 1.37
N MET A 95 -13.02 9.60 0.78
CA MET A 95 -11.70 9.95 0.29
C MET A 95 -11.58 9.61 -1.20
N PRO A 96 -12.08 10.49 -2.09
CA PRO A 96 -12.06 10.25 -3.53
C PRO A 96 -10.63 10.13 -4.07
N ILE A 97 -10.51 9.38 -5.15
CA ILE A 97 -9.28 9.25 -5.94
C ILE A 97 -9.20 10.45 -6.89
N ASP A 98 -8.05 11.09 -7.01
CA ASP A 98 -7.79 11.96 -8.15
C ASP A 98 -7.66 11.08 -9.41
N PRO A 99 -8.53 11.26 -10.43
CA PRO A 99 -8.50 10.45 -11.64
C PRO A 99 -7.19 10.58 -12.43
N LYS A 100 -6.32 11.56 -12.13
CA LYS A 100 -5.01 11.75 -12.74
C LYS A 100 -3.91 10.90 -12.08
N GLY A 101 -4.19 9.63 -11.80
CA GLY A 101 -3.19 8.69 -11.30
C GLY A 101 -1.94 8.68 -12.17
N ILE A 102 -0.78 8.45 -11.57
CA ILE A 102 0.51 8.37 -12.26
C ILE A 102 0.87 6.89 -12.40
N ASN A 103 1.07 6.43 -13.63
CA ASN A 103 1.65 5.11 -13.87
C ASN A 103 3.09 5.12 -13.39
N VAL A 104 3.45 4.17 -12.53
CA VAL A 104 4.82 4.02 -12.03
C VAL A 104 5.35 2.65 -12.40
N LEU A 105 6.59 2.65 -12.87
CA LEU A 105 7.37 1.42 -12.98
C LEU A 105 7.99 1.19 -11.59
N TRP A 106 7.48 0.18 -10.89
CA TRP A 106 8.15 -0.35 -9.71
C TRP A 106 9.41 -1.09 -10.20
N ASP A 107 10.58 -0.63 -9.78
CA ASP A 107 11.89 -1.23 -10.04
C ASP A 107 12.24 -2.33 -9.03
#